data_AF-A0A815RSH2-F1
#
_entry.id   AF-A0A815RSH2-F1
#
_cell.length_a   1.000
_cell.length_b   1.000
_cell.length_c   1.000
_cell.angle_alpha   90.00
_cell.angle_beta   90.00
_cell.angle_gamma   90.00
#
_symmetry.space_group_name_H-M   'P 1'
#
loop_
_entity.id
_entity.type
_entity.pdbx_description
1 polymer ?
#
loop_
_entity_poly.entity_id
_entity_poly.type
_entity_poly.pdbx_seq_one_letter_code
_entity_poly.pdbx_strand_id
1 'polypeptide(L)'
;MNNVQLLNRLFDVIEQDILPKTRAGVAQGNKIFGAAILKKFDLSTLVAETNNEIENPLWHGEVYAIKQLYTMNDRLNLPNPKDCIFLTTHEPCSLCLSAITWCGYDNFYYLFSHEDSRDVFNIPHDIKILNALFGDNEKSRPLYNRVNSFWHSHNILEMIESLDHRYEARESLGRRINDVSKIYAELSNVYQKNKGEARIPLA
;
A
#
# COMPACT_ATOMS: atom_id res chain seq x y z
N MET A 1 22.02 -3.45 3.23
CA MET A 1 21.05 -3.22 4.32
C MET A 1 20.46 -4.55 4.73
N ASN A 2 20.30 -4.84 6.02
CA ASN A 2 19.72 -6.13 6.43
C ASN A 2 18.18 -6.07 6.40
N ASN A 3 17.51 -7.21 6.21
CA ASN A 3 16.04 -7.27 6.09
C ASN A 3 15.31 -6.73 7.34
N VAL A 4 15.88 -6.84 8.55
CA VAL A 4 15.24 -6.33 9.78
C VAL A 4 15.28 -4.80 9.83
N GLN A 5 16.38 -4.17 9.40
CA GLN A 5 16.47 -2.72 9.30
C GLN A 5 15.45 -2.17 8.30
N LEU A 6 15.35 -2.81 7.14
CA LEU A 6 14.35 -2.45 6.13
C LEU A 6 12.93 -2.60 6.70
N LEU A 7 12.58 -3.76 7.26
CA LEU A 7 11.25 -4.01 7.79
C LEU A 7 10.86 -3.00 8.88
N ASN A 8 11.74 -2.73 9.84
CA ASN A 8 11.48 -1.70 10.85
C ASN A 8 11.21 -0.34 10.21
N ARG A 9 12.01 0.04 9.21
CA ARG A 9 11.83 1.32 8.53
C ARG A 9 10.53 1.39 7.72
N LEU A 10 10.11 0.30 7.08
CA LEU A 10 8.81 0.24 6.39
C LEU A 10 7.66 0.42 7.39
N PHE A 11 7.73 -0.21 8.57
CA PHE A 11 6.75 0.03 9.63
C PHE A 11 6.80 1.47 10.16
N ASP A 12 7.98 2.07 10.32
CA ASP A 12 8.08 3.46 10.76
C ASP A 12 7.35 4.39 9.78
N VAL A 13 7.50 4.18 8.47
CA VAL A 13 6.77 4.95 7.45
C VAL A 13 5.26 4.69 7.52
N ILE A 14 4.83 3.43 7.67
CA ILE A 14 3.40 3.11 7.79
C ILE A 14 2.78 3.80 9.02
N GLU A 15 3.45 3.72 10.17
CA GLU A 15 2.93 4.20 11.45
C GLU A 15 3.02 5.73 11.60
N GLN A 16 4.12 6.34 11.16
CA GLN A 16 4.43 7.74 11.44
C GLN A 16 4.11 8.66 10.27
N ASP A 17 4.22 8.18 9.03
CA ASP A 17 4.03 9.01 7.84
C ASP A 17 2.65 8.78 7.21
N ILE A 18 2.29 7.51 6.93
CA ILE A 18 1.05 7.16 6.21
C ILE A 18 -0.17 7.21 7.14
N LEU A 19 -0.11 6.52 8.29
CA LEU A 19 -1.26 6.33 9.17
C LEU A 19 -1.91 7.65 9.63
N PRO A 20 -1.19 8.71 10.05
CA PRO A 20 -1.82 9.97 10.44
C PRO A 20 -2.63 10.59 9.30
N LYS A 21 -2.13 10.51 8.06
CA LYS A 21 -2.85 10.97 6.87
C LYS A 21 -4.07 10.11 6.60
N THR A 22 -3.95 8.79 6.71
CA THR A 22 -5.09 7.87 6.56
C THR A 22 -6.19 8.17 7.59
N ARG A 23 -5.84 8.45 8.86
CA ARG A 23 -6.83 8.84 9.88
C ARG A 23 -7.61 10.09 9.46
N ALA A 24 -6.91 11.11 8.97
CA ALA A 24 -7.53 12.35 8.50
C ALA A 24 -8.38 12.12 7.23
N GLY A 25 -7.90 11.33 6.27
CA GLY A 25 -8.61 10.99 5.05
C GLY A 25 -9.90 10.21 5.30
N VAL A 26 -9.86 9.22 6.20
CA VAL A 26 -11.02 8.43 6.62
C VAL A 26 -12.06 9.27 7.34
N ALA A 27 -11.64 10.20 8.19
CA ALA A 27 -12.55 11.14 8.84
C ALA A 27 -13.29 12.04 7.82
N GLN A 28 -12.71 12.26 6.64
CA GLN A 28 -13.35 12.97 5.53
C GLN A 28 -14.18 12.06 4.62
N GLY A 29 -14.04 10.74 4.73
CA GLY A 29 -14.80 9.73 3.98
C GLY A 29 -13.99 8.97 2.92
N ASN A 30 -12.67 9.16 2.82
CA ASN A 30 -11.82 8.37 1.93
C ASN A 30 -11.57 6.96 2.52
N LYS A 31 -11.27 5.98 1.64
CA LYS A 31 -10.84 4.64 2.05
C LYS A 31 -9.52 4.65 2.81
N ILE A 32 -9.26 3.54 3.49
CA ILE A 32 -8.12 3.35 4.38
C ILE A 32 -6.77 3.10 3.67
N PHE A 33 -6.69 3.25 2.35
CA PHE A 33 -5.50 2.87 1.58
C PHE A 33 -4.46 3.98 1.55
N GLY A 34 -3.17 3.63 1.68
CA GLY A 34 -2.08 4.61 1.68
C GLY A 34 -0.79 4.07 1.09
N ALA A 35 0.09 4.98 0.71
CA ALA A 35 1.35 4.64 0.08
C ALA A 35 2.45 5.67 0.38
N ALA A 36 3.69 5.26 0.23
CA ALA A 36 4.85 6.11 0.34
C ALA A 36 5.92 5.69 -0.67
N ILE A 37 6.81 6.61 -1.00
CA ILE A 37 7.96 6.34 -1.88
C ILE A 37 9.21 6.74 -1.10
N LEU A 38 10.16 5.82 -0.97
CA LEU A 38 11.41 6.01 -0.24
C LEU A 38 12.61 5.90 -1.18
N LYS A 39 13.74 6.53 -0.85
CA LYS A 39 15.01 6.26 -1.56
C LYS A 39 15.62 4.93 -1.09
N LYS A 40 16.11 4.09 -2.00
CA LYS A 40 16.77 2.82 -1.65
C LYS A 40 18.06 2.99 -0.86
N PHE A 41 18.82 4.06 -1.16
CA PHE A 41 20.15 4.26 -0.59
C PHE A 41 20.14 4.55 0.92
N ASP A 42 19.20 5.39 1.37
CA ASP A 42 19.15 5.87 2.77
C ASP A 42 17.79 5.66 3.46
N LEU A 43 16.78 5.13 2.74
CA LEU A 43 15.40 4.95 3.20
C LEU A 43 14.70 6.23 3.68
N SER A 44 15.15 7.40 3.24
CA SER A 44 14.42 8.65 3.44
C SER A 44 13.09 8.61 2.68
N THR A 45 12.01 9.05 3.33
CA THR A 45 10.68 9.19 2.70
C THR A 45 10.73 10.39 1.75
N LEU A 46 10.42 10.17 0.46
CA LEU A 46 10.23 11.24 -0.53
C LEU A 46 8.82 11.81 -0.45
N VAL A 47 7.83 10.93 -0.29
CA VAL A 47 6.42 11.27 -0.15
C VAL A 47 5.70 10.16 0.61
N ALA A 48 4.69 10.52 1.40
CA ALA A 48 3.73 9.60 2.00
C ALA A 48 2.35 10.22 1.89
N GLU A 49 1.38 9.44 1.41
CA GLU A 49 0.02 9.90 1.16
C GLU A 49 -1.01 8.79 1.42
N THR A 50 -2.28 9.19 1.46
CA THR A 50 -3.44 8.30 1.59
C THR A 50 -4.39 8.50 0.42
N ASN A 51 -5.42 7.67 0.34
CA ASN A 51 -6.50 7.75 -0.62
C ASN A 51 -7.20 9.13 -0.54
N ASN A 52 -7.48 9.70 -1.72
CA ASN A 52 -8.18 10.96 -1.91
C ASN A 52 -9.29 10.81 -2.97
N GLU A 53 -10.03 9.69 -2.90
CA GLU A 53 -11.06 9.32 -3.87
C GLU A 53 -12.27 10.26 -3.88
N ILE A 54 -12.48 11.01 -2.80
CA ILE A 54 -13.51 12.06 -2.74
C ILE A 54 -13.24 13.15 -3.76
N GLU A 55 -11.99 13.56 -3.92
CA GLU A 55 -11.61 14.56 -4.92
C GLU A 55 -11.67 13.96 -6.34
N ASN A 56 -11.17 12.73 -6.49
CA ASN A 56 -11.21 12.00 -7.75
C ASN A 56 -11.10 10.50 -7.50
N PRO A 57 -12.01 9.66 -8.04
CA PRO A 57 -12.04 8.22 -7.77
C PRO A 57 -10.76 7.47 -8.16
N LEU A 58 -9.90 8.04 -9.02
CA LEU A 58 -8.61 7.45 -9.38
C LEU A 58 -7.51 7.69 -8.33
N TRP A 59 -7.71 8.60 -7.37
CA TRP A 59 -6.71 8.98 -6.37
C TRP A 59 -6.65 7.97 -5.23
N HIS A 60 -6.40 6.71 -5.59
CA HIS A 60 -5.95 5.69 -4.66
C HIS A 60 -4.63 6.10 -4.02
N GLY A 61 -4.29 5.55 -2.85
CA GLY A 61 -3.10 5.96 -2.09
C GLY A 61 -1.81 5.93 -2.93
N GLU A 62 -1.64 4.89 -3.76
CA GLU A 62 -0.50 4.72 -4.66
C GLU A 62 -0.47 5.78 -5.76
N VAL A 63 -1.60 5.97 -6.46
CA VAL A 63 -1.71 6.94 -7.56
C VAL A 63 -1.56 8.37 -7.03
N TYR A 64 -2.14 8.65 -5.86
CA TYR A 64 -2.06 9.95 -5.23
C TYR A 64 -0.65 10.24 -4.71
N ALA A 65 0.06 9.27 -4.13
CA ALA A 65 1.48 9.42 -3.77
C ALA A 65 2.34 9.76 -5.00
N ILE A 66 2.12 9.09 -6.14
CA ILE A 66 2.78 9.43 -7.41
C ILE A 66 2.45 10.87 -7.81
N LYS A 67 1.16 11.25 -7.87
CA LYS A 67 0.74 12.62 -8.20
C LYS A 67 1.46 13.65 -7.33
N GLN A 68 1.48 13.42 -6.01
CA GLN A 68 2.03 14.36 -5.04
C GLN A 68 3.56 14.46 -5.17
N LEU A 69 4.25 13.35 -5.43
CA LEU A 69 5.69 13.35 -5.72
C LEU A 69 6.04 14.30 -6.88
N TYR A 70 5.30 14.22 -7.98
CA TYR A 70 5.51 15.07 -9.16
C TYR A 70 4.96 16.49 -9.01
N THR A 71 4.04 16.73 -8.07
CA THR A 71 3.49 18.07 -7.80
C THR A 71 4.40 18.87 -6.87
N MET A 72 5.00 18.23 -5.87
CA MET A 72 5.79 18.89 -4.83
C MET A 72 7.26 19.11 -5.22
N ASN A 73 7.75 18.42 -6.26
CA ASN A 73 9.16 18.45 -6.64
C ASN A 73 9.32 18.90 -8.09
N ASP A 74 10.43 19.58 -8.36
CA ASP A 74 10.90 19.75 -9.73
C ASP A 74 11.26 18.38 -10.31
N ARG A 75 10.72 18.10 -11.51
CA ARG A 75 10.96 16.85 -12.24
C ARG A 75 12.43 16.56 -12.44
N LEU A 76 13.28 17.59 -12.57
CA LEU A 76 14.72 17.43 -12.74
C LEU A 76 15.43 16.93 -11.48
N ASN A 77 14.82 17.06 -10.31
CA ASN A 77 15.38 16.67 -9.01
C ASN A 77 14.81 15.34 -8.49
N LEU A 78 13.89 14.71 -9.23
CA LEU A 78 13.34 13.42 -8.85
C LEU A 78 14.39 12.32 -9.07
N PRO A 79 14.59 11.41 -8.11
CA PRO A 79 15.44 10.25 -8.31
C PRO A 79 14.85 9.34 -9.40
N ASN A 80 15.70 8.49 -9.99
CA ASN A 80 15.21 7.44 -10.86
C ASN A 80 14.24 6.54 -10.06
N PRO A 81 13.06 6.20 -10.59
CA PRO A 81 12.13 5.28 -9.92
C PRO A 81 12.75 3.94 -9.51
N LYS A 82 13.74 3.45 -10.26
CA LYS A 82 14.50 2.23 -9.90
C LYS A 82 15.44 2.41 -8.71
N ASP A 83 15.72 3.64 -8.30
CA ASP A 83 16.46 3.94 -7.06
C ASP A 83 15.50 4.13 -5.87
N CYS A 84 14.21 3.83 -6.04
CA CYS A 84 13.18 4.03 -5.03
C CYS A 84 12.51 2.72 -4.60
N ILE A 85 12.02 2.71 -3.36
CA ILE A 85 11.10 1.70 -2.83
C ILE A 85 9.68 2.26 -2.91
N PHE A 86 8.77 1.51 -3.51
CA PHE A 86 7.34 1.82 -3.46
C PHE A 86 6.72 1.04 -2.30
N LEU A 87 6.16 1.73 -1.31
CA LEU A 87 5.54 1.13 -0.13
C LEU A 87 4.04 1.39 -0.17
N THR A 88 3.23 0.36 0.04
CA THR A 88 1.77 0.45 0.09
C THR A 88 1.26 -0.21 1.36
N THR A 89 0.16 0.28 1.92
CA THR A 89 -0.43 -0.37 3.10
C THR A 89 -1.21 -1.60 2.70
N HIS A 90 -1.80 -1.61 1.51
CA HIS A 90 -2.56 -2.73 0.96
C HIS A 90 -2.02 -3.13 -0.39
N GLU A 91 -2.21 -4.39 -0.76
CA GLU A 91 -1.79 -4.94 -2.03
C GLU A 91 -2.42 -4.17 -3.20
N PRO A 92 -1.62 -3.62 -4.13
CA PRO A 92 -2.14 -2.73 -5.17
C PRO A 92 -3.20 -3.38 -6.07
N CYS A 93 -4.25 -2.63 -6.41
CA CYS A 93 -5.27 -3.08 -7.36
C CYS A 93 -4.80 -2.93 -8.82
N SER A 94 -5.60 -3.36 -9.80
CA SER A 94 -5.24 -3.32 -11.23
C SER A 94 -4.80 -1.93 -11.73
N LEU A 95 -5.45 -0.87 -11.26
CA LEU A 95 -5.08 0.52 -11.55
C LEU A 95 -3.69 0.83 -10.99
N CYS A 96 -3.47 0.56 -9.71
CA CYS A 96 -2.25 0.91 -9.00
C CYS A 96 -1.05 0.08 -9.49
N LEU A 97 -1.24 -1.22 -9.78
CA LEU A 97 -0.24 -2.07 -10.41
C LEU A 97 0.21 -1.49 -11.76
N SER A 98 -0.75 -1.03 -12.57
CA SER A 98 -0.45 -0.37 -13.85
C SER A 98 0.29 0.96 -13.64
N ALA A 99 -0.14 1.77 -12.66
CA ALA A 99 0.51 3.05 -12.35
C ALA A 99 1.97 2.89 -11.92
N ILE A 100 2.25 1.95 -11.02
CA ILE A 100 3.61 1.59 -10.57
C ILE A 100 4.47 1.17 -11.78
N THR A 101 3.90 0.34 -12.67
CA THR A 101 4.57 -0.15 -13.88
C THR A 101 4.92 0.99 -14.84
N TRP A 102 3.95 1.86 -15.16
CA TRP A 102 4.16 3.00 -16.06
C TRP A 102 5.16 4.02 -15.50
N CYS A 103 5.23 4.16 -14.18
CA CYS A 103 6.22 5.01 -13.53
C CYS A 103 7.62 4.41 -13.49
N GLY A 104 7.79 3.12 -13.81
CA GLY A 104 9.11 2.48 -13.93
C GLY A 104 9.74 2.06 -12.60
N TYR A 105 8.97 1.95 -11.52
CA TYR A 105 9.43 1.32 -10.28
C TYR A 105 9.67 -0.17 -10.52
N ASP A 106 10.76 -0.69 -9.97
CA ASP A 106 11.18 -2.09 -10.11
C ASP A 106 10.82 -2.97 -8.89
N ASN A 107 10.15 -2.40 -7.91
CA ASN A 107 9.70 -3.10 -6.71
C ASN A 107 8.50 -2.41 -6.08
N PHE A 108 7.73 -3.17 -5.29
CA PHE A 108 6.88 -2.60 -4.26
C PHE A 108 6.74 -3.53 -3.06
N TYR A 109 6.44 -2.95 -1.90
CA TYR A 109 6.23 -3.64 -0.63
C TYR A 109 4.83 -3.34 -0.12
N TYR A 110 4.12 -4.36 0.34
CA TYR A 110 2.75 -4.21 0.85
C TYR A 110 2.54 -4.97 2.15
N LEU A 111 1.67 -4.43 3.03
CA LEU A 111 1.36 -5.01 4.33
C LEU A 111 0.15 -5.95 4.29
N PHE A 112 -1.02 -5.45 3.89
CA PHE A 112 -2.27 -6.21 3.85
C PHE A 112 -2.53 -6.76 2.45
N SER A 113 -2.97 -8.01 2.33
CA SER A 113 -3.25 -8.64 1.02
C SER A 113 -4.62 -8.25 0.44
N HIS A 114 -4.89 -8.68 -0.79
CA HIS A 114 -6.24 -8.60 -1.37
C HIS A 114 -7.27 -9.38 -0.54
N GLU A 115 -6.90 -10.52 0.03
CA GLU A 115 -7.74 -11.29 0.94
C GLU A 115 -8.05 -10.49 2.22
N ASP A 116 -7.06 -9.83 2.83
CA ASP A 116 -7.30 -8.96 3.99
C ASP A 116 -8.26 -7.81 3.63
N SER A 117 -8.09 -7.21 2.45
CA SER A 117 -8.96 -6.15 1.94
C SER A 117 -10.41 -6.59 1.80
N ARG A 118 -10.63 -7.81 1.30
CA ARG A 118 -11.96 -8.41 1.17
C ARG A 118 -12.54 -8.83 2.53
N ASP A 119 -11.78 -9.61 3.29
CA ASP A 119 -12.28 -10.40 4.41
C ASP A 119 -12.23 -9.62 5.74
N VAL A 120 -11.21 -8.78 5.93
CA VAL A 120 -11.02 -8.00 7.16
C VAL A 120 -11.59 -6.59 7.00
N PHE A 121 -11.36 -5.95 5.84
CA PHE A 121 -11.74 -4.55 5.65
C PHE A 121 -13.06 -4.34 4.89
N ASN A 122 -13.66 -5.40 4.34
CA ASN A 122 -14.92 -5.38 3.59
C ASN A 122 -14.91 -4.40 2.39
N ILE A 123 -13.81 -4.38 1.65
CA ILE A 123 -13.63 -3.60 0.42
C ILE A 123 -13.24 -4.58 -0.72
N PRO A 124 -14.21 -5.30 -1.32
CA PRO A 124 -13.92 -6.42 -2.22
C PRO A 124 -13.70 -6.01 -3.69
N HIS A 125 -13.74 -4.71 -4.00
CA HIS A 125 -13.87 -4.22 -5.38
C HIS A 125 -12.66 -4.60 -6.25
N ASP A 126 -11.47 -4.63 -5.68
CA ASP A 126 -10.24 -4.91 -6.42
C ASP A 126 -10.25 -6.31 -7.02
N ILE A 127 -10.63 -7.33 -6.23
CA ILE A 127 -10.76 -8.72 -6.70
C ILE A 127 -11.85 -8.83 -7.78
N LYS A 128 -13.00 -8.16 -7.58
CA LYS A 128 -14.09 -8.16 -8.56
C LYS A 128 -13.67 -7.55 -9.90
N ILE A 129 -12.97 -6.42 -9.86
CA ILE A 129 -12.48 -5.74 -11.07
C ILE A 129 -11.40 -6.59 -11.75
N LEU A 130 -10.45 -7.14 -11.00
CA LEU A 130 -9.39 -8.00 -11.54
C LEU A 130 -9.99 -9.18 -12.30
N ASN A 131 -10.93 -9.91 -11.69
CA ASN A 131 -11.59 -11.03 -12.34
C ASN A 131 -12.43 -10.60 -13.55
N ALA A 132 -13.21 -9.53 -13.44
CA ALA A 132 -14.10 -9.07 -14.51
C ALA A 132 -13.35 -8.56 -15.75
N LEU A 133 -12.20 -7.90 -15.56
CA LEU A 133 -11.44 -7.29 -16.65
C LEU A 133 -10.34 -8.18 -17.22
N PHE A 134 -9.71 -9.02 -16.38
CA PHE A 134 -8.54 -9.81 -16.78
C PHE A 134 -8.81 -11.33 -16.79
N GLY A 135 -10.06 -11.73 -16.55
CA GLY A 135 -10.51 -13.11 -16.53
C GLY A 135 -10.53 -13.69 -15.12
N ASP A 136 -11.44 -14.65 -14.90
CA ASP A 136 -11.50 -15.40 -13.64
C ASP A 136 -10.17 -16.13 -13.44
N ASN A 137 -9.36 -15.64 -12.51
CA ASN A 137 -8.22 -16.41 -12.04
C ASN A 137 -8.76 -17.69 -11.39
N GLU A 138 -8.22 -18.85 -11.79
CA GLU A 138 -8.46 -20.09 -11.05
C GLU A 138 -8.19 -19.82 -9.56
N LYS A 139 -9.02 -20.38 -8.67
CA LYS A 139 -8.92 -20.12 -7.21
C LYS A 139 -7.53 -20.40 -6.62
N SER A 140 -6.67 -21.14 -7.33
CA SER A 140 -5.30 -21.49 -6.98
C SER A 140 -4.22 -20.57 -7.56
N ARG A 141 -4.55 -19.64 -8.47
CA ARG A 141 -3.58 -18.76 -9.12
C ARG A 141 -3.57 -17.37 -8.47
N PRO A 142 -2.39 -16.76 -8.25
CA PRO A 142 -2.29 -15.36 -7.84
C PRO A 142 -3.03 -14.43 -8.81
N LEU A 143 -3.62 -13.35 -8.29
CA LEU A 143 -4.41 -12.40 -9.09
C LEU A 143 -3.59 -11.68 -10.18
N TYR A 144 -2.26 -11.68 -10.04
CA TYR A 144 -1.29 -11.13 -10.97
C TYR A 144 0.08 -11.81 -10.76
N ASN A 145 1.01 -11.63 -11.71
CA ASN A 145 2.38 -12.15 -11.58
C ASN A 145 3.19 -11.30 -10.60
N ARG A 146 3.35 -11.77 -9.36
CA ARG A 146 4.13 -11.14 -8.26
C ARG A 146 5.59 -10.85 -8.61
N VAL A 147 6.15 -11.60 -9.55
CA VAL A 147 7.46 -11.35 -10.17
C VAL A 147 7.26 -11.32 -11.67
N ASN A 148 7.71 -10.25 -12.32
CA ASN A 148 7.59 -10.07 -13.76
C ASN A 148 8.73 -9.20 -14.31
N SER A 149 8.72 -8.89 -15.60
CA SER A 149 9.77 -8.13 -16.28
C SER A 149 9.89 -6.66 -15.83
N PHE A 150 8.91 -6.14 -15.09
CA PHE A 150 8.87 -4.76 -14.64
C PHE A 150 9.31 -4.62 -13.19
N TRP A 151 8.78 -5.47 -12.30
CA TRP A 151 9.01 -5.35 -10.86
C TRP A 151 8.86 -6.67 -10.10
N HIS A 152 9.34 -6.64 -8.85
CA HIS A 152 9.13 -7.68 -7.85
C HIS A 152 8.23 -7.14 -6.72
N SER A 153 7.14 -7.82 -6.40
CA SER A 153 6.29 -7.49 -5.25
C SER A 153 6.78 -8.20 -4.00
N HIS A 154 6.71 -7.54 -2.86
CA HIS A 154 7.15 -8.07 -1.57
C HIS A 154 6.04 -7.96 -0.53
N ASN A 155 5.57 -9.10 -0.02
CA ASN A 155 4.67 -9.14 1.12
C ASN A 155 5.49 -8.99 2.42
N ILE A 156 5.18 -7.96 3.22
CA ILE A 156 5.91 -7.65 4.46
C ILE A 156 5.76 -8.76 5.50
N LEU A 157 4.61 -9.43 5.57
CA LEU A 157 4.39 -10.54 6.51
C LEU A 157 5.24 -11.75 6.13
N GLU A 158 5.24 -12.15 4.86
CA GLU A 158 6.08 -13.25 4.34
C GLU A 158 7.58 -12.95 4.59
N MET A 159 8.00 -11.69 4.42
CA MET A 159 9.37 -11.27 4.73
C MET A 159 9.73 -11.43 6.21
N ILE A 160 8.81 -11.18 7.13
CA ILE A 160 9.03 -11.35 8.58
C ILE A 160 9.12 -12.84 8.92
N GLU A 161 8.27 -13.66 8.33
CA GLU A 161 8.28 -15.12 8.53
C GLU A 161 9.61 -15.74 8.09
N SER A 162 10.22 -15.21 7.01
CA SER A 162 11.53 -15.63 6.50
C SER A 162 12.75 -15.18 7.32
N LEU A 163 12.57 -14.46 8.44
CA LEU A 163 13.67 -14.05 9.32
C LEU A 163 14.16 -15.23 10.17
N ASP A 164 14.93 -16.13 9.56
CA ASP A 164 15.53 -17.28 10.25
C ASP A 164 16.44 -16.84 11.40
N HIS A 165 16.37 -17.59 12.51
CA HIS A 165 17.20 -17.40 13.71
C HIS A 165 17.16 -15.98 14.34
N ARG A 166 16.13 -15.17 14.06
CA ARG A 166 15.95 -13.82 14.63
C ARG A 166 14.64 -13.69 15.40
N TYR A 167 14.49 -14.51 16.44
CA TYR A 167 13.27 -14.60 17.25
C TYR A 167 12.82 -13.23 17.81
N GLU A 168 13.72 -12.48 18.44
CA GLU A 168 13.39 -11.17 19.02
C GLU A 168 12.88 -10.15 17.98
N ALA A 169 13.47 -10.17 16.78
CA ALA A 169 13.05 -9.28 15.70
C ALA A 169 11.65 -9.68 15.18
N ARG A 170 11.38 -10.98 15.03
CA ARG A 170 10.06 -11.50 14.63
C ARG A 170 8.98 -11.15 15.65
N GLU A 171 9.27 -11.32 16.95
CA GLU A 171 8.35 -10.94 18.04
C GLU A 171 8.07 -9.44 18.05
N SER A 172 9.12 -8.61 17.91
CA SER A 172 8.98 -7.16 17.87
C SER A 172 8.13 -6.69 16.68
N LEU A 173 8.44 -7.16 15.46
CA LEU A 173 7.69 -6.84 14.25
C LEU A 173 6.27 -7.41 14.29
N GLY A 174 6.07 -8.60 14.87
CA GLY A 174 4.76 -9.22 15.08
C GLY A 174 3.84 -8.38 15.97
N ARG A 175 4.37 -7.74 17.02
CA ARG A 175 3.61 -6.78 17.82
C ARG A 175 3.19 -5.56 17.01
N ARG A 176 4.10 -5.00 16.21
CA ARG A 176 3.79 -3.85 15.33
C ARG A 176 2.69 -4.19 14.32
N ILE A 177 2.75 -5.38 13.69
CA ILE A 177 1.68 -5.86 12.82
C ILE A 177 0.35 -5.87 13.56
N ASN A 178 0.29 -6.50 14.75
CA ASN A 178 -0.95 -6.60 15.51
C ASN A 178 -1.54 -5.23 15.87
N ASP A 179 -0.70 -4.28 16.25
CA ASP A 179 -1.13 -2.93 16.61
C ASP A 179 -1.62 -2.15 15.38
N VAL A 180 -0.88 -2.20 14.26
CA VAL A 180 -1.30 -1.60 12.99
C VAL A 180 -2.61 -2.23 12.49
N SER A 181 -2.74 -3.55 12.51
CA SER A 181 -3.96 -4.25 12.09
C SER A 181 -5.19 -3.83 12.88
N LYS A 182 -5.08 -3.70 14.22
CA LYS A 182 -6.19 -3.21 15.06
C LYS A 182 -6.60 -1.79 14.67
N ILE A 183 -5.62 -0.91 14.46
CA ILE A 183 -5.88 0.47 14.05
C ILE A 183 -6.58 0.52 12.69
N TYR A 184 -6.13 -0.25 11.70
CA TYR A 184 -6.75 -0.28 10.38
C TYR A 184 -8.16 -0.89 10.40
N ALA A 185 -8.43 -1.86 11.28
CA ALA A 185 -9.78 -2.38 11.50
C ALA A 185 -10.71 -1.31 12.10
N GLU A 186 -10.23 -0.53 13.07
CA GLU A 186 -10.98 0.62 13.62
C GLU A 186 -11.27 1.68 12.54
N LEU A 187 -10.28 2.01 11.71
CA LEU A 187 -10.45 2.94 10.61
C LEU A 187 -11.44 2.44 9.56
N SER A 188 -11.40 1.15 9.24
CA SER A 188 -12.40 0.55 8.36
C SER A 188 -13.80 0.70 8.95
N ASN A 189 -13.99 0.45 10.25
CA ASN A 189 -15.29 0.66 10.91
C ASN A 189 -15.78 2.11 10.82
N VAL A 190 -14.89 3.10 10.91
CA VAL A 190 -15.25 4.52 10.71
C VAL A 190 -15.67 4.77 9.27
N TYR A 191 -14.87 4.33 8.29
CA TYR A 191 -15.19 4.46 6.87
C TYR A 191 -16.54 3.81 6.53
N GLN A 192 -16.77 2.57 6.99
CA GLN A 192 -17.99 1.81 6.69
C GLN A 192 -19.26 2.45 7.28
N LYS A 193 -19.15 3.24 8.36
CA LYS A 193 -20.28 4.00 8.92
C LYS A 193 -20.63 5.24 8.10
N ASN A 194 -19.63 5.85 7.45
CA ASN A 194 -19.77 7.12 6.74
C ASN A 194 -19.86 6.95 5.21
N LYS A 195 -19.63 5.73 4.70
CA LYS A 195 -19.63 5.48 3.25
C LYS A 195 -21.01 5.75 2.64
N GLY A 196 -21.00 6.34 1.44
CA GLY A 196 -22.20 6.72 0.70
C GLY A 196 -22.58 8.21 0.80
N GLU A 197 -22.12 8.93 1.83
CA GLU A 197 -22.36 10.37 1.94
C GLU A 197 -21.61 11.17 0.86
N ALA A 198 -20.40 10.74 0.52
CA ALA A 198 -19.52 11.41 -0.44
C ALA A 198 -19.78 11.07 -1.92
N ARG A 199 -20.83 10.29 -2.25
CA ARG A 199 -21.16 9.86 -3.64
C ARG A 199 -19.99 9.23 -4.41
N ILE A 200 -19.10 8.54 -3.70
CA ILE A 200 -17.96 7.85 -4.28
C ILE A 200 -18.48 6.68 -5.15
N PRO A 201 -18.09 6.59 -6.44
CA PRO A 201 -18.43 5.44 -7.27
C PRO A 201 -17.92 4.13 -6.66
N LEU A 202 -18.76 3.09 -6.63
CA LEU A 202 -18.40 1.76 -6.11
C LEU A 202 -18.00 1.75 -4.62
N ALA A 203 -18.57 2.64 -3.80
CA ALA A 203 -18.44 2.62 -2.32
C ALA A 203 -19.36 1.63 -1.62
#